data_AF-A0A2M8Q7B5-F1
#
_entry.id   AF-A0A2M8Q7B5-F1
#
_cell.length_a   1.000
_cell.length_b   1.000
_cell.length_c   1.000
_cell.angle_alpha   90.00
_cell.angle_beta   90.00
_cell.angle_gamma   90.00
#
_symmetry.space_group_name_H-M   'P 1'
#
loop_
_entity.id
_entity.type
_entity.pdbx_description
1 polymer ?
#
loop_
_entity_poly.entity_id
_entity_poly.type
_entity_poly.pdbx_seq_one_letter_code
_entity_poly.pdbx_strand_id
1 'polypeptide(L)'
;MFGTLIQGSVFEIKMDRAPSRISLLDGYVTVDFGTWHFHVCIGDNYGTPANPTPPELRAIRKTSRAELVRRLNPDGTPSSWRLRLFNGRDENQLTVFLPNPFLTGEMKIAHRPDWSRLALWDHLRSKYLGLGPDPKDRTAKTLLYG
;
A
#
# COMPACT_ATOMS: atom_id res chain seq x y z
N MET A 1 5.01 -5.52 0.91
CA MET A 1 4.64 -6.10 -0.41
C MET A 1 3.72 -5.12 -1.12
N PHE A 2 3.72 -5.13 -2.45
CA PHE A 2 2.90 -4.25 -3.28
C PHE A 2 2.12 -5.06 -4.30
N GLY A 3 0.92 -4.59 -4.66
CA GLY A 3 0.28 -4.96 -5.91
C GLY A 3 -1.21 -4.65 -5.94
N THR A 4 -1.83 -4.97 -7.07
CA THR A 4 -3.26 -4.81 -7.27
C THR A 4 -3.98 -6.01 -6.65
N LEU A 5 -4.95 -5.72 -5.79
CA LEU A 5 -5.80 -6.72 -5.16
C LEU A 5 -7.22 -6.52 -5.66
N ILE A 6 -7.59 -7.31 -6.67
CA ILE A 6 -8.93 -7.33 -7.27
C ILE A 6 -9.60 -8.67 -6.97
N GLN A 7 -10.92 -8.73 -7.13
CA GLN A 7 -11.64 -9.98 -7.03
C GLN A 7 -11.15 -10.94 -8.13
N GLY A 8 -10.65 -12.10 -7.73
CA GLY A 8 -10.17 -13.15 -8.65
C GLY A 8 -8.68 -13.09 -9.04
N SER A 9 -7.91 -12.08 -8.61
CA SER A 9 -6.46 -12.05 -8.85
C SER A 9 -5.70 -11.10 -7.92
N VAL A 10 -4.51 -11.52 -7.49
CA VAL A 10 -3.58 -10.69 -6.72
C VAL A 10 -2.17 -10.91 -7.25
N PHE A 11 -1.44 -9.81 -7.43
CA PHE A 11 0.02 -9.85 -7.51
C PHE A 11 0.60 -9.35 -6.19
N GLU A 12 1.48 -10.12 -5.59
CA GLU A 12 2.25 -9.68 -4.43
C GLU A 12 3.72 -9.65 -4.81
N ILE A 13 4.29 -8.45 -4.81
CA ILE A 13 5.71 -8.27 -5.06
C ILE A 13 6.38 -7.93 -3.74
N LYS A 14 7.35 -8.77 -3.35
CA LYS A 14 8.22 -8.55 -2.19
C LYS A 14 9.45 -7.77 -2.64
N MET A 15 9.81 -6.74 -1.89
CA MET A 15 11.04 -5.99 -2.14
C MET A 15 12.17 -6.60 -1.30
N ASP A 16 13.32 -6.79 -1.93
CA ASP A 16 14.58 -7.16 -1.27
C ASP A 16 15.52 -5.96 -1.10
N ARG A 17 15.23 -4.85 -1.77
CA ARG A 17 16.02 -3.61 -1.78
C ARG A 17 15.13 -2.37 -1.91
N ALA A 18 15.70 -1.21 -1.61
CA ALA A 18 15.10 0.07 -1.96
C ALA A 18 15.02 0.24 -3.50
N PRO A 19 14.04 1.01 -4.02
CA PRO A 19 13.98 1.31 -5.45
C PRO A 19 15.24 2.05 -5.90
N SER A 20 15.72 1.74 -7.11
CA SER A 20 16.82 2.46 -7.74
C SER A 20 16.39 3.86 -8.19
N ARG A 21 15.10 4.03 -8.51
CA ARG A 21 14.53 5.30 -8.94
C ARG A 21 13.06 5.41 -8.59
N ILE A 22 12.66 6.62 -8.19
CA ILE A 22 11.26 7.04 -8.12
C ILE A 22 11.12 8.31 -8.97
N SER A 23 10.16 8.32 -9.88
CA SER A 23 9.89 9.49 -10.73
C SER A 23 8.40 9.71 -10.92
N LEU A 24 8.02 10.95 -11.23
CA LEU A 24 6.66 11.33 -11.58
C LEU A 24 6.67 11.88 -13.00
N LEU A 25 5.87 11.29 -13.89
CA LEU A 25 5.68 11.77 -15.26
C LEU A 25 4.21 11.66 -15.64
N ASP A 26 3.64 12.77 -16.09
CA ASP A 26 2.26 12.85 -16.59
C ASP A 26 1.23 12.17 -15.67
N GLY A 27 1.31 12.49 -14.37
CA GLY A 27 0.42 11.95 -13.34
C GLY A 27 0.76 10.54 -12.82
N TYR A 28 1.66 9.81 -13.48
CA TYR A 28 2.09 8.48 -13.04
C TYR A 28 3.37 8.53 -12.22
N VAL A 29 3.30 8.04 -10.98
CA VAL A 29 4.51 7.69 -10.22
C VAL A 29 5.03 6.36 -10.74
N THR A 30 6.30 6.32 -11.10
CA THR A 30 7.06 5.11 -11.42
C THR A 30 7.96 4.78 -10.25
N VAL A 31 7.92 3.53 -9.79
CA VAL A 31 8.84 3.00 -8.79
C VAL A 31 9.62 1.86 -9.44
N ASP A 32 10.92 2.04 -9.58
CA ASP A 32 11.82 1.16 -10.33
C ASP A 32 12.79 0.44 -9.41
N PHE A 33 12.90 -0.88 -9.58
CA PHE A 33 13.83 -1.77 -8.86
C PHE A 33 14.87 -2.41 -9.80
N GLY A 34 14.95 -1.99 -11.05
CA GLY A 34 15.83 -2.52 -12.09
C GLY A 34 15.16 -3.61 -12.93
N THR A 35 15.00 -4.82 -12.38
CA THR A 35 14.42 -5.97 -13.12
C THR A 35 12.91 -5.86 -13.31
N TRP A 36 12.24 -5.09 -12.45
CA TRP A 36 10.82 -4.84 -12.55
C TRP A 36 10.52 -3.46 -11.96
N HIS A 37 9.42 -2.87 -12.41
CA HIS A 37 8.92 -1.58 -11.94
C HIS A 37 7.39 -1.58 -12.00
N PHE A 38 6.78 -0.61 -11.35
CA PHE A 38 5.33 -0.39 -11.46
C PHE A 38 5.00 1.09 -11.59
N HIS A 39 3.80 1.35 -12.13
CA HIS A 39 3.29 2.70 -12.36
C HIS A 39 1.93 2.86 -11.68
N VAL A 40 1.72 3.95 -10.95
CA VAL A 40 0.42 4.30 -10.36
C VAL A 40 0.07 5.73 -10.70
N CYS A 41 -1.13 5.97 -11.22
CA CYS A 41 -1.59 7.32 -11.53
C CYS A 41 -2.09 8.01 -10.26
N ILE A 42 -1.28 8.92 -9.72
CA ILE A 42 -1.57 9.70 -8.50
C ILE A 42 -1.87 11.18 -8.80
N GLY A 43 -1.66 11.61 -10.04
CA GLY A 43 -1.88 12.99 -10.49
C GLY A 43 -2.66 13.05 -11.81
N ASP A 44 -2.74 14.25 -12.37
CA ASP A 44 -3.43 14.46 -13.64
C ASP A 44 -2.58 13.92 -14.81
N ASN A 45 -3.18 13.02 -15.58
CA ASN A 45 -2.61 12.46 -16.80
C ASN A 45 -3.20 13.15 -18.04
N TYR A 46 -2.37 13.90 -18.75
CA TYR A 46 -2.74 14.71 -19.91
C TYR A 46 -2.55 13.98 -21.24
N GLY A 47 -1.71 12.94 -21.29
CA GLY A 47 -1.34 12.28 -22.54
C GLY A 47 -0.39 13.13 -23.40
N THR A 48 -0.09 12.63 -24.59
CA THR A 48 0.76 13.37 -25.55
C THR A 48 -0.09 14.31 -26.41
N PRO A 49 0.49 15.32 -27.07
CA PRO A 49 -0.26 16.17 -27.99
C PRO A 49 -0.96 15.40 -29.13
N ALA A 50 -0.36 14.29 -29.58
CA ALA A 50 -0.92 13.43 -30.62
C ALA A 50 -2.01 12.48 -30.10
N ASN A 51 -2.04 12.20 -28.80
CA ASN A 51 -3.03 11.34 -28.16
C ASN A 51 -3.37 11.88 -26.76
N PRO A 52 -4.12 12.99 -26.68
CA PRO A 52 -4.46 13.60 -25.41
C PRO A 52 -5.40 12.69 -24.63
N THR A 53 -5.20 12.61 -23.31
CA THR A 53 -6.09 11.87 -22.42
C THR A 53 -7.36 12.69 -22.20
N PRO A 54 -8.55 12.15 -22.55
CA PRO A 54 -9.82 12.83 -22.34
C PRO A 54 -10.05 13.18 -20.86
N PRO A 55 -10.70 14.32 -20.55
CA PRO A 55 -10.92 14.74 -19.16
C PRO A 55 -11.60 13.70 -18.28
N GLU A 56 -12.58 12.96 -18.82
CA GLU A 56 -13.28 11.90 -18.10
C GLU A 56 -12.35 10.74 -17.73
N LEU A 57 -11.46 10.34 -18.64
CA LEU A 57 -10.50 9.27 -18.40
C LEU A 57 -9.42 9.70 -17.40
N ARG A 58 -9.02 10.98 -17.44
CA ARG A 58 -8.10 11.56 -16.46
C ARG A 58 -8.68 11.52 -15.04
N ALA A 59 -9.95 11.89 -14.89
CA ALA A 59 -10.65 11.83 -13.62
C ALA A 59 -10.71 10.39 -13.08
N ILE A 60 -10.92 9.40 -13.95
CA ILE A 60 -10.92 7.98 -13.58
C ILE A 60 -9.53 7.52 -13.17
N ARG A 61 -8.48 7.84 -13.94
CA ARG A 61 -7.11 7.32 -13.72
C ARG A 61 -6.52 7.77 -12.39
N LYS A 62 -6.71 9.04 -12.02
CA LYS A 62 -6.08 9.64 -10.83
C LYS A 62 -6.58 8.99 -9.54
N THR A 63 -5.67 8.77 -8.58
CA THR A 63 -6.05 8.42 -7.20
C THR A 63 -6.99 9.48 -6.61
N SER A 64 -8.19 9.05 -6.22
CA SER A 64 -9.20 9.90 -5.58
C SER A 64 -9.21 9.75 -4.05
N ARG A 65 -8.80 8.58 -3.56
CA ARG A 65 -8.81 8.25 -2.12
C ARG A 65 -7.63 7.39 -1.74
N ALA A 66 -7.05 7.68 -0.57
CA ALA A 66 -6.05 6.86 0.09
C ALA A 66 -6.54 6.47 1.49
N GLU A 67 -6.37 5.22 1.88
CA GLU A 67 -6.79 4.71 3.18
C GLU A 67 -5.63 4.03 3.92
N LEU A 68 -5.42 4.41 5.18
CA LEU A 68 -4.64 3.61 6.12
C LEU A 68 -5.59 2.64 6.83
N VAL A 69 -5.42 1.35 6.59
CA VAL A 69 -6.35 0.30 7.03
C VAL A 69 -5.64 -0.75 7.85
N ARG A 70 -6.20 -1.07 9.01
CA ARG A 70 -5.86 -2.30 9.75
C ARG A 70 -6.98 -3.33 9.64
N ARG A 71 -6.63 -4.60 9.41
CA ARG A 71 -7.59 -5.70 9.53
C ARG A 71 -7.70 -6.10 10.99
N LEU A 72 -8.93 -6.27 11.48
CA LEU A 72 -9.17 -6.86 12.79
C LEU A 72 -9.53 -8.33 12.63
N ASN A 73 -9.09 -9.13 13.59
CA ASN A 73 -9.49 -10.51 13.80
C ASN A 73 -10.89 -10.56 14.44
N PRO A 74 -11.55 -11.74 14.46
CA PRO A 74 -12.84 -11.91 15.15
C PRO A 74 -12.81 -11.50 16.63
N ASP A 75 -11.66 -11.67 17.30
CA ASP A 75 -11.43 -11.25 18.70
C ASP A 75 -11.15 -9.74 18.85
N GLY A 76 -11.21 -8.98 17.74
CA GLY A 76 -10.99 -7.54 17.70
C GLY A 76 -9.52 -7.11 17.71
N THR A 77 -8.57 -8.05 17.71
CA THR A 77 -7.12 -7.72 17.65
C THR A 77 -6.65 -7.49 16.20
N PRO A 78 -5.67 -6.60 15.94
CA PRO A 78 -5.20 -6.36 14.57
C PRO A 78 -4.35 -7.50 13.98
N SER A 79 -4.51 -7.81 12.70
CA SER A 79 -3.72 -8.84 11.99
C SER A 79 -2.89 -8.34 10.81
N SER A 80 -3.22 -7.19 10.24
CA SER A 80 -2.46 -6.58 9.14
C SER A 80 -2.67 -5.08 9.08
N TRP A 81 -1.67 -4.37 8.54
CA TRP A 81 -1.65 -2.91 8.37
C TRP A 81 -1.30 -2.59 6.92
N ARG A 82 -2.10 -1.73 6.29
CA ARG A 82 -2.07 -1.52 4.84
C ARG A 82 -2.31 -0.06 4.48
N LEU A 83 -1.71 0.35 3.37
CA LEU A 83 -2.16 1.52 2.61
C LEU A 83 -2.93 1.02 1.38
N ARG A 84 -4.10 1.60 1.11
CA ARG A 84 -4.89 1.31 -0.10
C ARG A 84 -5.12 2.59 -0.87
N LEU A 85 -4.96 2.53 -2.18
CA LEU A 85 -5.23 3.61 -3.11
C LEU A 85 -6.41 3.24 -4.02
N PHE A 86 -7.31 4.19 -4.23
CA PHE A 86 -8.48 4.02 -5.08
C PHE A 86 -8.53 5.12 -6.14
N ASN A 87 -8.94 4.75 -7.36
CA ASN A 87 -9.03 5.68 -8.48
C ASN A 87 -10.34 6.49 -8.46
N GLY A 88 -10.60 7.30 -9.47
CA GLY A 88 -11.83 8.10 -9.60
C GLY A 88 -13.14 7.30 -9.69
N ARG A 89 -13.08 5.97 -9.81
CA ARG A 89 -14.23 5.06 -9.84
C ARG A 89 -14.32 4.14 -8.63
N ASP A 90 -13.57 4.44 -7.57
CA ASP A 90 -13.49 3.60 -6.36
C ASP A 90 -12.92 2.19 -6.63
N GLU A 91 -12.14 2.02 -7.70
CA GLU A 91 -11.45 0.77 -7.99
C GLU A 91 -10.11 0.72 -7.25
N ASN A 92 -9.75 -0.43 -6.70
CA ASN A 92 -8.46 -0.63 -6.02
C ASN A 92 -7.30 -0.50 -7.03
N GLN A 93 -6.53 0.58 -6.93
CA GLN A 93 -5.35 0.82 -7.75
C GLN A 93 -4.13 0.06 -7.24
N LEU A 94 -3.89 0.17 -5.93
CA LEU A 94 -2.72 -0.38 -5.27
C LEU A 94 -3.02 -0.66 -3.81
N THR A 95 -2.60 -1.83 -3.34
CA THR A 95 -2.50 -2.14 -1.92
C THR A 95 -1.03 -2.33 -1.53
N VAL A 96 -0.60 -1.60 -0.51
CA VAL A 96 0.72 -1.75 0.12
C VAL A 96 0.53 -2.46 1.45
N PHE A 97 1.07 -3.67 1.55
CA PHE A 97 1.18 -4.38 2.83
C PHE A 97 2.42 -3.88 3.56
N LEU A 98 2.18 -3.22 4.70
CA LEU A 98 3.25 -2.72 5.57
C LEU A 98 3.89 -3.87 6.36
N PRO A 99 5.10 -3.67 6.92
CA PRO A 99 5.76 -4.69 7.71
C PRO A 99 4.87 -5.22 8.85
N ASN A 100 4.75 -6.54 8.94
CA ASN A 100 3.91 -7.21 9.92
C ASN A 100 4.77 -7.71 11.09
N PRO A 101 4.45 -7.38 12.36
CA PRO A 101 5.17 -7.86 13.55
C PRO A 101 5.30 -9.38 13.63
N PHE A 102 4.34 -10.13 13.09
CA PHE A 102 4.32 -11.58 13.16
C PHE A 102 5.00 -12.28 11.99
N LEU A 103 5.60 -11.53 11.06
CA LEU A 103 6.29 -12.09 9.90
C LEU A 103 7.78 -11.75 9.91
N THR A 104 8.63 -12.70 9.58
CA THR A 104 10.06 -12.48 9.36
C THR A 104 10.31 -11.74 8.05
N GLY A 105 11.56 -11.34 7.79
CA GLY A 105 11.94 -10.77 6.49
C GLY A 105 11.67 -11.72 5.32
N GLU A 106 11.67 -13.03 5.56
CA GLU A 106 11.37 -14.10 4.61
C GLU A 106 9.87 -14.42 4.50
N MET A 107 8.99 -13.61 5.13
CA MET A 107 7.55 -13.83 5.15
C MET A 107 7.12 -15.12 5.87
N LYS A 108 7.93 -15.63 6.79
CA LYS A 108 7.58 -16.76 7.67
C LYS A 108 6.97 -16.24 8.98
N ILE A 109 6.17 -17.06 9.65
CA ILE A 109 5.65 -16.72 10.99
C ILE A 109 6.82 -16.58 11.96
N ALA A 110 6.91 -15.44 12.64
CA ALA A 110 7.92 -15.17 13.65
C ALA A 110 7.57 -15.86 14.99
N HIS A 111 8.58 -16.33 15.71
CA HIS A 111 8.38 -16.96 17.03
C HIS A 111 7.87 -15.96 18.10
N ARG A 112 8.25 -14.68 17.98
CA ARG A 112 7.74 -13.58 18.80
C ARG A 112 7.42 -12.38 17.90
N PRO A 113 6.37 -11.59 18.21
CA PRO A 113 6.09 -10.39 17.45
C PRO A 113 7.20 -9.36 17.61
N ASP A 114 7.62 -8.78 16.49
CA ASP A 114 8.53 -7.64 16.44
C ASP A 114 7.73 -6.35 16.21
N TRP A 115 7.38 -5.67 17.31
CA TRP A 115 6.57 -4.45 17.26
C TRP A 115 7.29 -3.25 16.65
N SER A 116 8.62 -3.29 16.49
CA SER A 116 9.36 -2.23 15.80
C SER A 116 8.95 -2.11 14.32
N ARG A 117 8.40 -3.18 13.75
CA ARG A 117 7.86 -3.22 12.38
C ARG A 117 6.68 -2.27 12.17
N LEU A 118 6.02 -1.82 13.23
CA LEU A 118 4.97 -0.81 13.14
C LEU A 118 5.48 0.62 13.01
N ALA A 119 6.81 0.86 13.04
CA ALA A 119 7.37 2.21 12.96
C ALA A 119 6.87 2.99 11.73
N LEU A 120 6.82 2.35 10.56
CA LEU A 120 6.30 2.99 9.34
C LEU A 120 4.80 3.27 9.43
N TRP A 121 4.01 2.36 10.01
CA TRP A 121 2.57 2.55 10.22
C TRP A 121 2.29 3.74 11.14
N ASP A 122 2.98 3.80 12.28
CA ASP A 122 2.85 4.89 13.24
C ASP A 122 3.28 6.23 12.62
N HIS A 123 4.36 6.24 11.83
CA HIS A 123 4.80 7.43 11.11
C HIS A 123 3.74 7.93 10.11
N LEU A 124 3.18 7.03 9.30
CA LEU A 124 2.15 7.40 8.31
C LEU A 124 0.90 7.93 8.98
N ARG A 125 0.44 7.30 10.06
CA ARG A 125 -0.70 7.77 10.85
C ARG A 125 -0.48 9.14 11.45
N SER A 126 0.69 9.35 12.07
CA SER A 126 1.03 10.64 12.66
C SER A 126 1.07 11.73 11.59
N LYS A 127 1.79 11.47 10.49
CA LYS A 127 2.01 12.44 9.41
C LYS A 127 0.74 12.80 8.65
N TYR A 128 -0.10 11.83 8.30
CA TYR A 128 -1.23 12.06 7.39
C TYR A 128 -2.59 12.11 8.06
N LEU A 129 -2.72 11.60 9.29
CA LEU A 129 -3.99 11.60 10.04
C LEU A 129 -3.91 12.40 11.35
N GLY A 130 -2.72 12.88 11.76
CA GLY A 130 -2.55 13.50 13.07
C GLY A 130 -2.75 12.53 14.24
N LEU A 131 -2.67 11.21 13.99
CA LEU A 131 -2.91 10.18 14.99
C LEU A 131 -1.59 9.58 15.44
N GLY A 132 -1.33 9.64 16.76
CA GLY A 132 -0.21 8.92 17.37
C GLY A 132 -0.37 7.39 17.28
N PRO A 133 0.65 6.65 17.74
CA PRO A 133 0.57 5.19 17.87
C PRO A 133 -0.67 4.78 18.66
N ASP A 134 -1.41 3.77 18.18
CA ASP A 134 -2.55 3.19 18.90
C ASP A 134 -2.07 1.94 19.68
N PRO A 135 -2.24 1.89 21.01
CA PRO A 135 -1.94 0.69 21.80
C PRO A 135 -2.64 -0.57 21.28
N LYS A 136 -3.83 -0.44 20.67
CA LYS A 136 -4.56 -1.55 20.06
C LYS A 136 -3.78 -2.25 18.96
N ASP A 137 -2.89 -1.54 18.25
CA ASP A 137 -2.03 -2.15 17.22
C ASP A 137 -1.03 -3.18 17.79
N ARG A 138 -0.92 -3.27 19.12
CA ARG A 138 0.02 -4.16 19.82
C ARG A 138 -0.66 -5.21 20.69
N THR A 139 -1.98 -5.42 20.52
CA THR A 139 -2.74 -6.34 21.38
C THR A 139 -2.84 -7.77 20.83
N ALA A 140 -2.54 -7.99 19.55
CA ALA A 140 -2.57 -9.33 18.97
C ALA A 140 -1.45 -10.20 19.56
N LYS A 141 -1.74 -11.49 19.77
CA LYS A 141 -0.78 -12.47 20.30
C LYS A 141 -0.20 -13.40 19.22
N THR A 142 -0.93 -13.57 18.12
CA THR A 142 -0.54 -14.44 17.01
C THR A 142 -1.07 -13.88 15.69
N LEU A 143 -0.46 -14.30 14.58
CA LEU A 143 -1.00 -14.05 13.25
C LEU A 143 -2.19 -14.99 13.01
N LEU A 144 -3.38 -14.41 12.86
CA LEU A 144 -4.53 -15.13 12.32
C LEU A 144 -4.61 -14.84 10.82
N TYR A 145 -4.50 -15.90 10.02
CA TYR A 145 -4.70 -15.87 8.58
C TYR A 145 -5.94 -16.70 8.25
N GLY A 146 -6.78 -16.18 7.34
CA GLY A 146 -8.06 -16.72 6.94
C GLY A 146 -8.69 -15.83 5.88
#